data_AF-A0A8B6HQ66-F1
#
_entry.id   AF-A0A8B6HQ66-F1
#
_cell.length_a   1.000
_cell.length_b   1.000
_cell.length_c   1.000
_cell.angle_alpha   90.00
_cell.angle_beta   90.00
_cell.angle_gamma   90.00
#
_symmetry.space_group_name_H-M   'P 1'
#
loop_
_entity.id
_entity.type
_entity.pdbx_description
1 polymer ?
#
loop_
_entity_poly.entity_id
_entity_poly.type
_entity_poly.pdbx_seq_one_letter_code
_entity_poly.pdbx_strand_id
1 'polypeptide(L)'
;MRVELLLCCLTDWAAVIAAAGTAASAVTFGASVLNGLLGGSGYSVACTVEVENWTKYPLIYPESYINGGIIQAPPVVVRPGQREQFVAHKTGNTATGTYGTASWLISSTGKRAVVMWSCPYSFDLHSNELGVGLTDKGVTQHKDWFQ
;
A
#
# COMPACT_ATOMS: atom_id res chain seq x y z
N MET A 1 1.19 -1.74 -14.18
CA MET A 1 1.31 -1.31 -12.78
C MET A 1 1.84 -2.51 -12.02
N ARG A 2 2.89 -2.32 -11.22
CA ARG A 2 3.41 -3.34 -10.31
C ARG A 2 3.12 -2.85 -8.89
N VAL A 3 2.62 -3.75 -8.05
CA VAL A 3 2.31 -3.45 -6.65
C VAL A 3 2.98 -4.52 -5.82
N GLU A 4 3.74 -4.09 -4.82
CA GLU A 4 4.45 -4.99 -3.92
C GLU A 4 4.01 -4.71 -2.49
N LEU A 5 3.65 -5.78 -1.78
CA LEU A 5 3.34 -5.71 -0.36
C LEU A 5 4.60 -6.04 0.42
N LEU A 6 5.20 -5.03 1.03
CA LEU A 6 6.31 -5.18 1.96
C LEU A 6 5.73 -5.28 3.38
N LEU A 7 5.61 -6.52 3.84
CA LEU A 7 5.08 -6.80 5.16
C LEU A 7 6.22 -6.72 6.19
N CYS A 8 6.22 -5.68 7.01
CA CYS A 8 7.12 -5.63 8.15
C CYS A 8 6.47 -6.33 9.35
N CYS A 9 6.57 -7.67 9.37
CA CYS A 9 6.30 -8.48 10.57
C CYS A 9 7.57 -8.73 11.40
N LEU A 10 8.73 -8.28 10.93
CA LEU A 10 10.01 -8.66 11.53
C LEU A 10 10.52 -7.54 12.42
N THR A 11 10.86 -7.93 13.65
CA THR A 11 11.57 -7.17 14.69
C THR A 11 12.96 -6.68 14.28
N ASP A 12 13.32 -6.75 12.99
CA ASP A 12 14.63 -6.40 12.47
C ASP A 12 14.50 -5.30 11.41
N TRP A 13 14.73 -4.05 11.86
CA TRP A 13 14.66 -2.84 11.05
C TRP A 13 15.64 -2.85 9.87
N ALA A 14 16.69 -3.69 9.89
CA ALA A 14 17.66 -3.76 8.80
C ALA A 14 17.10 -4.44 7.54
N ALA A 15 16.18 -5.39 7.67
CA ALA A 15 15.63 -6.15 6.54
C ALA A 15 14.62 -5.34 5.70
N VAL A 16 13.88 -4.42 6.32
CA VAL A 16 12.94 -3.50 5.64
C VAL A 16 13.68 -2.57 4.69
N ILE A 17 14.82 -2.05 5.12
CA ILE A 17 15.67 -1.15 4.34
C ILE A 17 16.24 -1.89 3.11
N ALA A 18 16.55 -3.18 3.24
CA ALA A 18 17.06 -4.01 2.15
C ALA A 18 15.95 -4.40 1.14
N ALA A 19 14.73 -4.68 1.59
CA ALA A 19 13.63 -5.11 0.72
C ALA A 19 13.00 -3.97 -0.10
N ALA A 20 13.06 -2.73 0.39
CA ALA A 20 12.74 -1.53 -0.40
C ALA A 20 13.84 -1.13 -1.41
N GLY A 21 15.02 -1.76 -1.32
CA GLY A 21 16.26 -1.33 -1.97
C GLY A 21 16.63 -2.01 -3.29
N THR A 22 15.80 -2.88 -3.87
CA THR A 22 16.10 -3.52 -5.17
C THR A 22 15.16 -3.04 -6.26
N ALA A 23 15.46 -1.90 -6.87
CA ALA A 23 14.79 -1.41 -8.08
C ALA A 23 15.68 -1.58 -9.31
N ALA A 24 15.09 -2.03 -10.42
CA ALA A 24 15.72 -1.96 -11.74
C ALA A 24 15.99 -0.49 -12.11
N SER A 25 17.07 -0.24 -12.86
CA SER A 25 17.63 1.07 -13.22
C SER A 25 16.70 2.06 -13.97
N ALA A 26 15.43 1.71 -14.20
CA ALA A 26 14.47 2.51 -14.97
C ALA A 26 13.40 3.24 -14.11
N VAL A 27 13.41 3.07 -12.78
CA VAL A 27 12.34 3.59 -11.90
C VAL A 27 12.89 4.61 -10.92
N THR A 28 12.26 5.79 -10.85
CA THR A 28 12.64 6.86 -9.92
C THR A 28 11.84 6.76 -8.62
N PHE A 29 12.52 6.75 -7.47
CA PHE A 29 11.86 6.82 -6.17
C PHE A 29 11.23 8.20 -5.95
N GLY A 30 9.99 8.21 -5.49
CA GLY A 30 9.28 9.41 -5.09
C GLY A 30 9.49 9.77 -3.62
N ALA A 31 8.94 10.91 -3.20
CA ALA A 31 9.16 11.46 -1.86
C ALA A 31 8.53 10.61 -0.75
N SER A 32 7.49 9.82 -1.05
CA SER A 32 6.80 9.00 -0.04
C SER A 32 7.58 7.76 0.37
N VAL A 33 8.58 7.33 -0.41
CA VAL A 33 9.40 6.14 -0.15
C VAL A 33 10.17 6.27 1.18
N LEU A 34 10.61 7.49 1.52
CA LEU A 34 11.26 7.76 2.81
C LEU A 34 10.30 7.59 4.00
N ASN A 35 9.01 7.90 3.81
CA ASN A 35 7.99 7.67 4.84
C ASN A 35 7.62 6.19 4.95
N GLY A 36 7.72 5.42 3.86
CA GLY A 36 7.55 3.96 3.85
C GLY A 36 8.59 3.20 4.65
N LEU A 37 9.81 3.74 4.72
CA LEU A 37 10.95 3.19 5.46
C LEU A 37 10.87 3.42 6.97
N LEU A 38 10.16 4.45 7.41
CA LEU A 38 10.06 4.86 8.82
C LEU A 38 8.65 4.67 9.41
N GLY A 39 7.63 4.65 8.57
CA GLY A 39 6.25 4.53 8.99
C GLY A 39 5.94 3.11 9.43
N GLY A 40 5.42 2.93 10.65
CA GLY A 40 5.16 1.62 11.24
C GLY A 40 6.17 1.20 12.31
N SER A 41 7.24 1.99 12.53
CA SER A 41 8.20 1.75 13.59
C SER A 41 7.52 1.70 14.97
N GLY A 42 7.66 0.58 15.68
CA GLY A 42 7.14 0.41 17.05
C GLY A 42 5.78 -0.30 17.17
N TYR A 43 5.17 -0.70 16.05
CA TYR A 43 3.96 -1.52 16.07
C TYR A 43 4.29 -2.99 15.75
N SER A 44 3.60 -3.92 16.42
CA SER A 44 3.77 -5.35 16.18
C SER A 44 3.22 -5.82 14.83
N VAL A 45 2.40 -5.00 14.16
CA VAL A 45 1.86 -5.25 12.82
C VAL A 45 1.91 -3.95 12.04
N ALA A 46 2.73 -3.91 11.00
CA ALA A 46 2.84 -2.80 10.06
C ALA A 46 2.94 -3.33 8.62
N CYS A 47 2.45 -2.51 7.70
CA CYS A 47 2.34 -2.81 6.29
C CYS A 47 2.82 -1.60 5.50
N THR A 48 3.82 -1.82 4.65
CA THR A 48 4.23 -0.85 3.64
C THR A 48 3.85 -1.41 2.29
N VAL A 49 3.05 -0.65 1.55
CA VAL A 49 2.66 -1.02 0.18
C VAL A 49 3.40 -0.12 -0.77
N GLU A 50 4.14 -0.74 -1.68
CA GLU A 50 4.85 -0.06 -2.74
C GLU A 50 4.08 -0.16 -4.05
N VAL A 51 3.97 0.98 -4.73
CA VAL A 51 3.26 1.11 -5.99
C VAL A 51 4.19 1.69 -7.03
N GLU A 52 4.41 0.92 -8.10
CA GLU A 52 5.27 1.28 -9.21
C GLU A 52 4.46 1.45 -10.50
N ASN A 53 4.51 2.65 -11.05
CA ASN A 53 3.71 3.01 -12.21
C ASN A 53 4.49 2.85 -13.52
N TRP A 54 4.37 1.66 -14.12
CA TRP A 54 4.86 1.38 -15.49
C TRP A 54 3.92 1.83 -16.62
N THR A 55 2.83 2.52 -16.30
CA THR A 55 1.92 2.99 -17.32
C THR A 55 2.38 4.35 -17.84
N LYS A 56 1.97 4.71 -19.06
CA LYS A 56 2.21 6.05 -19.63
C LYS A 56 1.39 7.16 -18.95
N TYR A 57 0.46 6.81 -18.07
CA TYR A 57 -0.47 7.74 -17.45
C TYR A 57 -0.18 7.90 -15.96
N PRO A 58 -0.22 9.12 -15.40
CA PRO A 58 -0.10 9.29 -13.97
C PRO A 58 -1.30 8.70 -13.22
N LEU A 59 -1.02 8.11 -12.06
CA LEU A 59 -2.00 7.65 -11.09
C LEU A 59 -2.37 8.83 -10.19
N ILE A 60 -3.55 9.41 -10.40
CA ILE A 60 -4.00 10.66 -9.79
C ILE A 60 -5.20 10.44 -8.86
N TYR A 61 -5.51 11.42 -8.02
CA TYR A 61 -6.61 11.36 -7.03
C TYR A 61 -6.55 10.11 -6.15
N PRO A 62 -5.45 9.93 -5.38
CA PRO A 62 -5.34 8.82 -4.45
C PRO A 62 -6.50 8.88 -3.43
N GLU A 63 -7.18 7.77 -3.25
CA GLU A 63 -8.17 7.58 -2.18
C GLU A 63 -7.81 6.33 -1.40
N SER A 64 -7.93 6.40 -0.08
CA SER A 64 -7.74 5.26 0.80
C SER A 64 -8.93 5.10 1.72
N TYR A 65 -9.35 3.85 1.90
CA TYR A 65 -10.35 3.46 2.88
C TYR A 65 -9.73 2.44 3.83
N ILE A 66 -9.83 2.69 5.13
CA ILE A 66 -9.32 1.78 6.15
C ILE A 66 -10.48 1.17 6.91
N ASN A 67 -10.48 -0.16 6.99
CA ASN A 67 -11.50 -0.91 7.71
C ASN A 67 -10.95 -1.41 9.06
N GLY A 68 -9.62 -1.61 9.17
CA GLY A 68 -8.94 -1.82 10.44
C GLY A 68 -7.49 -1.31 10.44
N GLY A 69 -7.06 -0.80 11.59
CA GLY A 69 -5.75 -0.15 11.78
C GLY A 69 -5.77 1.36 11.50
N ILE A 70 -4.60 1.93 11.25
CA ILE A 70 -4.38 3.35 10.99
C ILE A 70 -3.44 3.51 9.79
N ILE A 71 -3.76 4.44 8.88
CA ILE A 71 -2.86 4.87 7.81
C ILE A 71 -1.94 5.96 8.37
N GLN A 72 -0.65 5.64 8.51
CA GLN A 72 0.34 6.61 9.00
C GLN A 72 0.88 7.48 7.88
N ALA A 73 1.15 6.88 6.71
CA ALA A 73 1.56 7.60 5.51
C ALA A 73 0.54 7.31 4.42
N PRO A 74 -0.28 8.29 3.99
CA PRO A 74 -1.34 8.06 3.01
C PRO A 74 -0.77 7.86 1.59
N PRO A 75 -1.53 7.19 0.70
CA PRO A 75 -1.13 7.06 -0.70
C PRO A 75 -1.05 8.42 -1.39
N VAL A 76 -0.05 8.56 -2.25
CA VAL A 76 0.21 9.79 -3.02
C VAL A 76 0.04 9.55 -4.52
N VAL A 77 0.13 10.63 -5.30
CA VAL A 77 0.14 10.58 -6.77
C VAL A 77 1.40 9.84 -7.25
N VAL A 78 1.24 8.89 -8.17
CA VAL A 78 2.37 8.12 -8.73
C VAL A 78 2.54 8.45 -10.21
N ARG A 79 3.62 9.16 -10.56
CA ARG A 79 3.88 9.55 -11.96
C ARG A 79 4.39 8.34 -12.78
N PRO A 80 4.28 8.38 -14.11
CA PRO A 80 4.88 7.36 -14.98
C PRO A 80 6.36 7.16 -14.67
N GLY A 81 6.81 5.92 -14.57
CA GLY A 81 8.18 5.55 -14.24
C GLY A 81 8.59 5.86 -12.80
N GLN A 82 7.65 6.25 -11.93
CA GLN A 82 7.91 6.48 -10.51
C GLN A 82 7.37 5.35 -9.64
N ARG A 83 7.98 5.26 -8.46
CA ARG A 83 7.63 4.37 -7.38
C ARG A 83 7.33 5.20 -6.14
N GLU A 84 6.20 4.92 -5.52
CA GLU A 84 5.74 5.58 -4.29
C GLU A 84 5.30 4.50 -3.29
N GLN A 85 5.28 4.85 -2.01
CA GLN A 85 4.90 3.94 -0.93
C GLN A 85 3.85 4.58 -0.03
N PHE A 86 3.02 3.74 0.58
CA PHE A 86 2.14 4.14 1.68
C PHE A 86 2.23 3.14 2.82
N VAL A 87 1.89 3.60 4.02
CA VAL A 87 2.06 2.82 5.26
C VAL A 87 0.77 2.78 6.04
N ALA A 88 0.41 1.57 6.47
CA ALA A 88 -0.59 1.34 7.49
C ALA A 88 -0.04 0.46 8.63
N HIS A 89 -0.57 0.63 9.83
CA HIS A 89 -0.23 -0.20 10.98
C HIS A 89 -1.46 -0.51 11.82
N LYS A 90 -1.35 -1.48 12.73
CA LYS A 90 -2.42 -1.77 13.69
C LYS A 90 -2.68 -0.58 14.62
N THR A 91 -3.88 -0.52 15.19
CA THR A 91 -4.13 0.34 16.34
C THR A 91 -3.26 -0.10 17.52
N GLY A 92 -2.69 0.86 18.25
CA GLY A 92 -1.84 0.57 19.41
C GLY A 92 -2.62 -0.19 20.50
N ASN A 93 -1.96 -1.12 21.18
CA ASN A 93 -2.50 -1.90 22.30
C ASN A 93 -3.76 -2.74 22.00
N THR A 94 -4.10 -2.99 20.72
CA THR A 94 -5.20 -3.89 20.33
C THR A 94 -4.68 -5.18 19.71
N ALA A 95 -5.40 -6.29 19.83
CA ALA A 95 -5.07 -7.54 19.13
C ALA A 95 -5.65 -7.55 17.70
N THR A 96 -5.46 -6.47 16.95
CA THR A 96 -5.99 -6.30 15.59
C THR A 96 -4.85 -6.09 14.59
N GLY A 97 -5.12 -6.47 13.33
CA GLY A 97 -4.23 -6.24 12.20
C GLY A 97 -4.42 -4.85 11.56
N THR A 98 -3.98 -4.72 10.31
CA THR A 98 -4.35 -3.60 9.43
C THR A 98 -4.88 -4.12 8.10
N TYR A 99 -5.99 -3.56 7.64
CA TYR A 99 -6.61 -3.94 6.37
C TYR A 99 -7.43 -2.78 5.80
N GLY A 100 -7.36 -2.62 4.49
CA GLY A 100 -7.82 -1.43 3.80
C GLY A 100 -7.73 -1.54 2.29
N THR A 101 -8.20 -0.50 1.61
CA THR A 101 -8.01 -0.33 0.16
C THR A 101 -7.42 1.04 -0.13
N ALA A 102 -6.58 1.10 -1.16
CA ALA A 102 -6.01 2.30 -1.73
C ALA A 102 -6.28 2.27 -3.23
N SER A 103 -6.56 3.42 -3.82
CA SER A 103 -6.96 3.46 -5.22
C SER A 103 -6.54 4.75 -5.90
N TRP A 104 -6.35 4.68 -7.22
CA TRP A 104 -5.90 5.80 -8.04
C TRP A 104 -6.61 5.82 -9.37
N LEU A 105 -7.06 7.01 -9.78
CA LEU A 105 -7.57 7.20 -11.13
C LEU A 105 -6.39 7.18 -12.12
N ILE A 106 -6.48 6.32 -13.14
CA ILE A 106 -5.49 6.29 -14.22
C ILE A 106 -5.87 7.42 -15.18
N SER A 107 -5.06 8.46 -15.24
CA SER A 107 -5.36 9.66 -16.04
C SER A 107 -5.72 9.32 -17.48
N SER A 108 -6.74 9.99 -18.02
CA SER A 108 -7.15 9.87 -19.43
C SER A 108 -7.65 8.49 -19.88
N THR A 109 -7.94 7.55 -18.96
CA THR A 109 -8.48 6.22 -19.30
C THR A 109 -9.90 5.99 -18.81
N GLY A 110 -10.38 6.79 -17.85
CA GLY A 110 -11.65 6.53 -17.16
C GLY A 110 -11.63 5.30 -16.25
N LYS A 111 -10.48 4.65 -16.08
CA LYS A 111 -10.28 3.49 -15.20
C LYS A 111 -9.62 3.90 -13.90
N ARG A 112 -9.84 3.10 -12.86
CA ARG A 112 -9.23 3.26 -11.55
C ARG A 112 -8.53 1.98 -11.13
N ALA A 113 -7.28 2.11 -10.72
CA ALA A 113 -6.55 1.03 -10.08
C ALA A 113 -6.92 0.97 -8.60
N VAL A 114 -7.18 -0.22 -8.09
CA VAL A 114 -7.50 -0.47 -6.68
C VAL A 114 -6.53 -1.51 -6.15
N VAL A 115 -6.01 -1.27 -4.96
CA VAL A 115 -5.16 -2.18 -4.19
C VAL A 115 -5.86 -2.42 -2.86
N MET A 116 -6.03 -3.68 -2.50
CA MET A 116 -6.49 -4.11 -1.17
C MET A 116 -5.30 -4.72 -0.44
N TRP A 117 -5.15 -4.39 0.84
CA TRP A 117 -4.24 -5.09 1.73
C TRP A 117 -4.99 -5.65 2.93
N SER A 118 -4.54 -6.79 3.42
CA SER A 118 -4.92 -7.36 4.71
C SER A 118 -3.70 -7.96 5.39
N CYS A 119 -3.42 -7.51 6.61
CA CYS A 119 -2.30 -7.95 7.43
C CYS A 119 -2.85 -8.27 8.82
N PRO A 120 -3.19 -9.54 9.11
CA PRO A 120 -3.82 -9.94 10.36
C PRO A 120 -2.85 -9.84 11.55
N TYR A 121 -3.40 -9.85 12.76
CA TYR A 121 -2.59 -9.91 13.99
C TYR A 121 -2.08 -11.32 14.30
N SER A 122 -2.89 -12.36 14.05
CA SER A 122 -2.53 -13.76 14.21
C SER A 122 -2.55 -14.46 12.85
N PHE A 123 -1.57 -15.36 12.66
CA PHE A 123 -1.45 -16.22 11.49
C PHE A 123 -2.03 -17.62 11.69
N ASP A 124 -2.64 -17.89 12.86
CA ASP A 124 -3.18 -19.22 13.17
C ASP A 124 -4.36 -19.58 12.25
N LEU A 125 -5.14 -18.58 11.83
CA LEU A 125 -6.33 -18.73 10.98
C LEU A 125 -6.37 -17.75 9.80
N HIS A 126 -5.39 -16.85 9.68
CA HIS A 126 -5.37 -15.80 8.67
C HIS A 126 -4.00 -15.69 8.01
N SER A 127 -3.97 -15.17 6.80
CA SER A 127 -2.75 -14.90 6.04
C SER A 127 -2.73 -13.45 5.57
N ASN A 128 -1.56 -13.00 5.14
CA ASN A 128 -1.49 -11.70 4.47
C ASN A 128 -2.09 -11.81 3.08
N GLU A 129 -2.90 -10.84 2.71
CA GLU A 129 -3.58 -10.80 1.42
C GLU A 129 -3.30 -9.48 0.73
N LEU A 130 -2.97 -9.57 -0.56
CA LEU A 130 -2.83 -8.44 -1.47
C LEU A 130 -3.75 -8.65 -2.67
N GLY A 131 -4.74 -7.79 -2.79
CA GLY A 131 -5.62 -7.73 -3.96
C GLY A 131 -5.24 -6.56 -4.86
N VAL A 132 -5.24 -6.76 -6.18
CA VAL A 132 -5.08 -5.67 -7.15
C VAL A 132 -6.18 -5.80 -8.20
N GLY A 133 -6.87 -4.71 -8.48
CA GLY A 133 -7.98 -4.67 -9.41
C GLY A 133 -8.03 -3.39 -10.25
N LEU A 134 -8.81 -3.44 -11.32
CA LEU A 134 -9.15 -2.30 -12.16
C LEU A 134 -10.66 -2.13 -12.16
N THR A 135 -11.14 -0.92 -11.87
CA THR A 135 -12.55 -0.57 -11.89
C THR A 135 -12.80 0.63 -12.78
N ASP A 136 -14.07 0.93 -13.05
CA ASP A 136 -14.46 2.18 -13.69
C ASP A 136 -14.40 3.34 -12.69
N LYS A 137 -14.14 4.55 -13.21
CA LYS A 137 -14.18 5.77 -12.41
C LYS A 137 -15.55 5.92 -11.74
N GLY A 138 -15.55 6.21 -10.44
CA GLY A 138 -16.76 6.41 -9.64
C GLY A 138 -17.22 5.18 -8.87
N VAL A 139 -16.68 4.00 -9.16
CA VAL A 139 -16.89 2.78 -8.37
C VAL A 139 -15.75 2.67 -7.35
N THR A 140 -15.60 3.66 -6.48
CA THR A 140 -14.43 3.82 -5.60
C THR A 140 -14.62 3.43 -4.15
N GLN A 141 -15.87 3.47 -3.71
CA GLN A 141 -16.21 3.34 -2.31
C GLN A 141 -17.22 2.21 -2.20
N HIS A 142 -16.73 0.97 -2.24
CA HIS A 142 -17.54 -0.15 -1.82
C HIS A 142 -16.91 -0.77 -0.58
N LYS A 143 -17.63 -0.63 0.54
CA LYS A 143 -17.41 -1.41 1.77
C LYS A 143 -17.30 -2.92 1.49
N ASP A 144 -17.89 -3.39 0.38
CA ASP A 144 -18.03 -4.80 0.04
C ASP A 144 -16.83 -5.39 -0.73
N TRP A 145 -15.74 -4.63 -0.91
CA TRP A 145 -14.50 -5.17 -1.50
C TRP A 145 -13.75 -6.14 -0.57
N PHE A 146 -14.21 -6.31 0.67
CA PHE A 146 -13.62 -7.20 1.68
C PHE A 146 -14.47 -8.46 1.95
N GLN A 147 -15.22 -8.94 0.96
CA GLN A 147 -15.96 -10.21 1.10
C GLN A 147 -15.09 -11.42 0.80
#